data_AF-A0A0D0JSP6-F1
#
_entry.id   AF-A0A0D0JSP6-F1
#
_cell.length_a   1.000
_cell.length_b   1.000
_cell.length_c   1.000
_cell.angle_alpha   90.00
_cell.angle_beta   90.00
_cell.angle_gamma   90.00
#
_symmetry.space_group_name_H-M   'P 1'
#
loop_
_entity.id
_entity.type
_entity.pdbx_description
1 polymer ?
#
loop_
_entity_poly.entity_id
_entity_poly.type
_entity_poly.pdbx_seq_one_letter_code
_entity_poly.pdbx_strand_id
1 'polypeptide(L)'
;MFAMFMALSLCARAEQAPGLNPEQSQIFRAWFVRIAQEQLRQGPSPRWHQQDCVGLVRFAANEALKVHDAKWLHANGLSNRYLPPELELDDAQRRLAQNWQQGGGKQGPYVNAIKMIQFNSQLVGRDLNQARPGDLMFFDQGDDQHLMIWMGRDIVYHTGTTTPTDNGMRAVSLQQLMTWKDTRWIPDDANPNFIGIYRLNFLAR
;
A
#
# COMPACT_ATOMS: atom_id res chain seq x y z
N MET A 1 -51.89 17.84 -27.06
CA MET A 1 -51.30 18.43 -25.84
C MET A 1 -50.34 17.40 -25.25
N PHE A 2 -49.09 17.37 -25.71
CA PHE A 2 -48.07 16.43 -25.22
C PHE A 2 -47.18 17.18 -24.22
N ALA A 3 -47.27 16.83 -22.94
CA ALA A 3 -46.44 17.40 -21.89
C ALA A 3 -45.07 16.71 -21.90
N MET A 4 -44.03 17.48 -22.19
CA MET A 4 -42.63 17.05 -22.13
C MET A 4 -42.15 17.16 -20.68
N PHE A 5 -41.99 16.03 -20.00
CA PHE A 5 -41.34 15.97 -18.68
C PHE A 5 -39.82 16.06 -18.86
N MET A 6 -39.26 17.21 -18.53
CA MET A 6 -37.81 17.42 -18.45
C MET A 6 -37.33 16.84 -17.12
N ALA A 7 -36.72 15.65 -17.15
CA ALA A 7 -36.08 15.07 -15.99
C ALA A 7 -34.72 15.77 -15.76
N LEU A 8 -34.69 16.69 -14.79
CA LEU A 8 -33.46 17.28 -14.27
C LEU A 8 -32.64 16.18 -13.58
N SER A 9 -31.61 15.69 -14.26
CA SER A 9 -30.63 14.78 -13.68
C SER A 9 -29.78 15.56 -12.67
N LEU A 10 -30.04 15.36 -11.38
CA LEU A 10 -29.12 15.75 -10.32
C LEU A 10 -27.84 14.92 -10.45
N CYS A 11 -26.79 15.51 -11.05
CA CYS A 11 -25.44 15.01 -10.86
C CYS A 11 -25.07 15.22 -9.40
N ALA A 12 -25.26 14.20 -8.56
CA ALA A 12 -24.60 14.12 -7.27
C ALA A 12 -23.09 14.14 -7.54
N ARG A 13 -22.45 15.28 -7.27
CA ARG A 13 -20.99 15.35 -7.17
C ARG A 13 -20.61 14.39 -6.06
N ALA A 14 -20.06 13.23 -6.42
CA ALA A 14 -19.36 12.40 -5.45
C ALA A 14 -18.31 13.29 -4.80
N GLU A 15 -18.49 13.56 -3.52
CA GLU A 15 -17.52 14.28 -2.69
C GLU A 15 -16.20 13.51 -2.85
N GLN A 16 -15.21 14.14 -3.50
CA GLN A 16 -13.92 13.49 -3.75
C GLN A 16 -13.34 13.15 -2.39
N ALA A 17 -13.18 11.85 -2.12
CA ALA A 17 -12.49 11.38 -0.92
C ALA A 17 -11.16 12.13 -0.79
N PRO A 18 -10.75 12.54 0.42
CA PRO A 18 -9.55 13.35 0.61
C PRO A 18 -8.33 12.60 0.05
N GLY A 19 -7.87 13.01 -1.12
CA GLY A 19 -6.65 12.49 -1.75
C GLY A 19 -5.45 13.31 -1.33
N LEU A 20 -4.27 12.76 -1.54
CA LEU A 20 -3.01 13.49 -1.51
C LEU A 20 -2.79 14.17 -2.86
N ASN A 21 -2.30 15.40 -2.85
CA ASN A 21 -1.83 16.07 -4.07
C ASN A 21 -0.53 15.43 -4.59
N PRO A 22 0.00 15.82 -5.76
CA PRO A 22 1.22 15.21 -6.32
C PRO A 22 2.45 15.28 -5.42
N GLU A 23 2.69 16.42 -4.76
CA GLU A 23 3.83 16.60 -3.85
C GLU A 23 3.69 15.75 -2.59
N GLN A 24 2.52 15.81 -1.94
CA GLN A 24 2.17 14.96 -0.79
C GLN A 24 2.29 13.47 -1.13
N SER A 25 1.89 13.06 -2.34
CA SER A 25 2.00 11.68 -2.80
C SER A 25 3.46 11.23 -2.94
N GLN A 26 4.36 12.11 -3.40
CA GLN A 26 5.79 11.80 -3.50
C GLN A 26 6.42 11.65 -2.11
N ILE A 27 6.11 12.57 -1.19
CA ILE A 27 6.62 12.52 0.18
C ILE A 27 6.07 11.30 0.94
N PHE A 28 4.77 11.00 0.78
CA PHE A 28 4.15 9.79 1.33
C PHE A 28 4.89 8.54 0.84
N ARG A 29 5.18 8.42 -0.47
CA ARG A 29 5.91 7.26 -1.01
C ARG A 29 7.28 7.11 -0.38
N ALA A 30 8.00 8.21 -0.20
CA ALA A 30 9.31 8.20 0.44
C ALA A 30 9.22 7.69 1.90
N TRP A 31 8.24 8.16 2.67
CA TRP A 31 8.00 7.65 4.03
C TRP A 31 7.53 6.20 4.06
N PHE A 32 6.58 5.84 3.22
CA PHE A 32 6.02 4.49 3.11
C PHE A 32 7.11 3.44 2.83
N VAL A 33 7.97 3.72 1.85
CA VAL A 33 9.14 2.88 1.50
C VAL A 33 10.16 2.88 2.65
N ARG A 34 10.46 4.04 3.25
CA ARG A 34 11.38 4.14 4.38
C ARG A 34 10.95 3.28 5.56
N ILE A 35 9.66 3.31 5.90
CA ILE A 35 9.08 2.56 7.02
C ILE A 35 9.12 1.06 6.74
N ALA A 36 8.73 0.63 5.54
CA ALA A 36 8.83 -0.79 5.14
C ALA A 36 10.29 -1.29 5.20
N GLN A 37 11.25 -0.47 4.78
CA GLN A 37 12.68 -0.79 4.89
C GLN A 37 13.14 -0.93 6.34
N GLU A 38 12.65 -0.10 7.26
CA GLU A 38 12.98 -0.25 8.68
C GLU A 38 12.36 -1.50 9.31
N GLN A 39 11.15 -1.91 8.90
CA GLN A 39 10.59 -3.19 9.34
C GLN A 39 11.44 -4.38 8.87
N LEU A 40 12.06 -4.27 7.69
CA LEU A 40 13.00 -5.27 7.21
C LEU A 40 14.32 -5.25 8.01
N ARG A 41 14.87 -4.07 8.28
CA ARG A 41 16.17 -3.89 8.94
C ARG A 41 16.14 -4.25 10.43
N GLN A 42 15.10 -3.83 11.14
CA GLN A 42 14.96 -3.99 12.59
C GLN A 42 14.11 -5.22 12.95
N GLY A 43 13.38 -5.78 11.98
CA GLY A 43 12.29 -6.71 12.22
C GLY A 43 10.95 -5.97 12.45
N PRO A 44 9.82 -6.72 12.45
CA PRO A 44 8.51 -6.16 12.72
C PRO A 44 8.45 -5.42 14.06
N SER A 45 8.01 -4.17 14.04
CA SER A 45 7.75 -3.38 15.24
C SER A 45 6.75 -4.10 16.16
N PRO A 46 6.94 -4.08 17.49
CA PRO A 46 5.92 -4.59 18.43
C PRO A 46 4.56 -3.89 18.31
N ARG A 47 4.51 -2.70 17.71
CA ARG A 47 3.27 -1.95 17.42
C ARG A 47 2.52 -2.47 16.20
N TRP A 48 3.17 -3.28 15.38
CA TRP A 48 2.56 -3.93 14.24
C TRP A 48 1.98 -5.28 14.66
N HIS A 49 0.71 -5.26 15.05
CA HIS A 49 0.02 -6.43 15.61
C HIS A 49 -0.48 -7.43 14.55
N GLN A 50 -0.65 -7.00 13.31
CA GLN A 50 -1.21 -7.80 12.22
C GLN A 50 -0.15 -8.16 11.20
N GLN A 51 0.73 -9.09 11.55
CA GLN A 51 1.92 -9.44 10.77
C GLN A 51 1.57 -10.35 9.58
N ASP A 52 0.86 -9.79 8.60
CA ASP A 52 0.55 -10.41 7.31
C ASP A 52 0.99 -9.52 6.14
N CYS A 53 0.92 -10.05 4.91
CA CYS A 53 1.41 -9.37 3.70
C CYS A 53 0.78 -7.99 3.53
N VAL A 54 -0.56 -7.92 3.64
CA VAL A 54 -1.33 -6.68 3.59
C VAL A 54 -1.18 -5.83 4.86
N GLY A 55 -0.81 -6.43 5.98
CA GLY A 55 -0.57 -5.78 7.25
C GLY A 55 0.67 -4.90 7.24
N LEU A 56 1.71 -5.31 6.51
CA LEU A 56 2.85 -4.45 6.25
C LEU A 56 2.41 -3.17 5.51
N VAL A 57 1.55 -3.32 4.49
CA VAL A 57 1.00 -2.19 3.74
C VAL A 57 0.17 -1.29 4.65
N ARG A 58 -0.76 -1.85 5.44
CA ARG A 58 -1.60 -1.08 6.38
C ARG A 58 -0.73 -0.35 7.41
N PHE A 59 0.24 -1.04 8.00
CA PHE A 59 1.15 -0.46 9.00
C PHE A 59 1.98 0.67 8.40
N ALA A 60 2.70 0.43 7.31
CA ALA A 60 3.56 1.43 6.70
C ALA A 60 2.75 2.64 6.20
N ALA A 61 1.55 2.44 5.65
CA ALA A 61 0.70 3.54 5.20
C ALA A 61 0.19 4.38 6.38
N ASN A 62 -0.27 3.74 7.46
CA ASN A 62 -0.74 4.45 8.66
C ASN A 62 0.39 5.20 9.37
N GLU A 63 1.59 4.62 9.43
CA GLU A 63 2.73 5.30 10.01
C GLU A 63 3.23 6.45 9.12
N ALA A 64 3.22 6.32 7.78
CA ALA A 64 3.64 7.37 6.84
C ALA A 64 2.73 8.62 6.82
N LEU A 65 1.49 8.50 7.31
CA LEU A 65 0.54 9.62 7.39
C LEU A 65 0.57 10.34 8.75
N LYS A 66 1.36 9.86 9.71
CA LYS A 66 1.51 10.53 11.02
C LYS A 66 2.46 11.72 10.92
N VAL A 67 2.50 12.48 12.00
CA VAL A 67 3.55 13.49 12.20
C VAL A 67 4.84 12.76 12.60
N HIS A 68 5.93 12.98 11.88
CA HIS A 68 7.21 12.30 12.14
C HIS A 68 8.10 13.12 13.09
N ASP A 69 7.56 13.50 14.25
CA ASP A 69 8.29 14.23 15.28
C ASP A 69 9.37 13.37 15.98
N ALA A 70 10.16 13.98 16.87
CA ALA A 70 11.21 13.28 17.60
C ALA A 70 10.70 12.09 18.43
N LYS A 71 9.46 12.17 18.95
CA LYS A 71 8.83 11.08 19.71
C LYS A 71 8.48 9.92 18.80
N TRP A 72 7.91 10.20 17.64
CA TRP A 72 7.59 9.21 16.63
C TRP A 72 8.86 8.52 16.10
N LEU A 73 9.91 9.29 15.82
CA LEU A 73 11.20 8.75 15.35
C LEU A 73 11.83 7.81 16.39
N HIS A 74 11.86 8.24 17.65
CA HIS A 74 12.35 7.40 18.75
C HIS A 74 11.52 6.11 18.89
N ALA A 75 10.19 6.20 18.83
CA ALA A 75 9.29 5.05 18.94
C ALA A 75 9.42 4.05 17.77
N ASN A 76 9.94 4.49 16.62
CA ASN A 76 10.16 3.66 15.43
C ASN A 76 11.64 3.28 15.22
N GLY A 77 12.53 3.60 16.18
CA GLY A 77 13.96 3.29 16.08
C GLY A 77 14.65 3.99 14.91
N LEU A 78 14.09 5.10 14.43
CA LEU A 78 14.60 5.88 13.31
C LEU A 78 15.59 6.94 13.81
N SER A 79 16.74 7.03 13.15
CA SER A 79 17.70 8.11 13.36
C SER A 79 17.43 9.26 12.38
N ASN A 80 17.83 10.49 12.73
CA ASN A 80 17.63 11.70 11.90
C ASN A 80 18.45 11.74 10.59
N ARG A 81 19.03 10.62 10.16
CA ARG A 81 19.87 10.57 8.96
C ARG A 81 19.05 10.17 7.74
N TYR A 82 19.08 10.98 6.69
CA TYR A 82 18.41 10.71 5.41
C TYR A 82 16.90 10.45 5.55
N LEU A 83 16.22 11.25 6.39
CA LEU A 83 14.77 11.20 6.49
C LEU A 83 14.13 11.94 5.30
N PRO A 84 13.00 11.45 4.76
CA PRO A 84 12.17 12.25 3.87
C PRO A 84 11.73 13.55 4.55
N PRO A 85 11.36 14.60 3.79
CA PRO A 85 10.77 15.81 4.35
C PRO A 85 9.46 15.48 5.09
N GLU A 86 9.08 16.33 6.04
CA GLU A 86 7.80 16.14 6.74
C GLU A 86 6.61 16.29 5.78
N LEU A 87 5.58 15.49 6.02
CA LEU A 87 4.38 15.44 5.19
C LEU A 87 3.31 16.37 5.77
N GLU A 88 3.11 17.51 5.11
CA GLU A 88 2.07 18.48 5.47
C GLU A 88 0.70 17.96 5.06
N LEU A 89 -0.11 17.54 6.05
CA LEU A 89 -1.44 16.97 5.88
C LEU A 89 -2.46 17.64 6.80
N ASP A 90 -3.70 17.76 6.30
CA ASP A 90 -4.84 18.03 7.15
C ASP A 90 -5.27 16.79 7.96
N ASP A 91 -6.15 17.00 8.93
CA ASP A 91 -6.65 15.95 9.83
C ASP A 91 -7.37 14.81 9.10
N ALA A 92 -8.05 15.09 7.98
CA ALA A 92 -8.75 14.06 7.21
C ALA A 92 -7.76 13.18 6.45
N GLN A 93 -6.73 13.78 5.84
CA GLN A 93 -5.65 13.09 5.15
C GLN A 93 -4.86 12.20 6.11
N ARG A 94 -4.61 12.64 7.36
CA ARG A 94 -3.91 11.83 8.38
C ARG A 94 -4.66 10.54 8.76
N ARG A 95 -5.97 10.49 8.52
CA ARG A 95 -6.82 9.34 8.85
C ARG A 95 -7.06 8.38 7.66
N LEU A 96 -6.47 8.62 6.49
CA LEU A 96 -6.74 7.81 5.29
C LEU A 96 -6.48 6.32 5.50
N ALA A 97 -5.34 5.95 6.09
CA ALA A 97 -4.99 4.56 6.39
C ALA A 97 -5.67 3.99 7.66
N GLN A 98 -6.65 4.70 8.21
CA GLN A 98 -7.54 4.25 9.29
C GLN A 98 -8.99 4.06 8.80
N ASN A 99 -9.28 4.52 7.58
CA ASN A 99 -10.62 4.54 6.98
C ASN A 99 -10.64 3.77 5.64
N TRP A 100 -10.07 2.55 5.62
CA TRP A 100 -10.08 1.70 4.44
C TRP A 100 -11.51 1.28 4.09
N GLN A 101 -11.86 1.30 2.80
CA GLN A 101 -13.13 0.80 2.28
C GLN A 101 -13.21 -0.72 2.43
N GLN A 102 -14.21 -1.20 3.17
CA GLN A 102 -14.41 -2.62 3.49
C GLN A 102 -15.46 -3.30 2.61
N GLY A 103 -16.09 -2.55 1.69
CA GLY A 103 -17.23 -2.99 0.89
C GLY A 103 -18.57 -2.74 1.58
N GLY A 104 -19.66 -2.67 0.81
CA GLY A 104 -21.01 -2.45 1.34
C GLY A 104 -21.19 -1.11 2.07
N GLY A 105 -20.45 -0.07 1.66
CA GLY A 105 -20.48 1.26 2.28
C GLY A 105 -19.78 1.38 3.63
N LYS A 106 -19.09 0.33 4.09
CA LYS A 106 -18.37 0.33 5.37
C LYS A 106 -16.92 0.76 5.20
N GLN A 107 -16.39 1.47 6.20
CA GLN A 107 -14.98 1.82 6.33
C GLN A 107 -14.42 1.39 7.68
N GLY A 108 -13.11 1.17 7.76
CA GLY A 108 -12.44 0.94 9.03
C GLY A 108 -10.93 0.72 8.90
N PRO A 109 -10.22 0.48 10.02
CA PRO A 109 -8.76 0.42 10.05
C PRO A 109 -8.19 -0.87 9.46
N TYR A 110 -9.06 -1.83 9.10
CA TYR A 110 -8.66 -3.15 8.66
C TYR A 110 -9.33 -3.57 7.36
N VAL A 111 -8.54 -4.08 6.43
CA VAL A 111 -8.95 -4.73 5.17
C VAL A 111 -7.97 -5.85 4.85
N ASN A 112 -8.45 -6.98 4.32
CA ASN A 112 -7.59 -8.05 3.81
C ASN A 112 -7.01 -7.69 2.42
N ALA A 113 -6.15 -8.54 1.86
CA ALA A 113 -5.49 -8.29 0.57
C ALA A 113 -6.50 -8.04 -0.56
N ILE A 114 -7.56 -8.86 -0.65
CA ILE A 114 -8.62 -8.70 -1.67
C ILE A 114 -9.29 -7.34 -1.56
N LYS A 115 -9.71 -6.91 -0.36
CA LYS A 115 -10.35 -5.60 -0.15
C LYS A 115 -9.38 -4.43 -0.35
N MET A 116 -8.10 -4.61 -0.02
CA MET A 116 -7.06 -3.62 -0.33
C MET A 116 -7.01 -3.37 -1.84
N ILE A 117 -6.97 -4.45 -2.63
CA ILE A 117 -6.90 -4.35 -4.08
C ILE A 117 -8.21 -3.84 -4.70
N GLN A 118 -9.36 -4.42 -4.33
CA GLN A 118 -10.65 -4.12 -4.94
C GLN A 118 -11.16 -2.69 -4.66
N PHE A 119 -10.94 -2.16 -3.45
CA PHE A 119 -11.60 -0.92 -3.01
C PHE A 119 -10.63 0.21 -2.66
N ASN A 120 -9.37 -0.10 -2.38
CA ASN A 120 -8.41 0.87 -1.81
C ASN A 120 -7.20 1.12 -2.70
N SER A 121 -7.19 0.52 -3.89
CA SER A 121 -6.16 0.73 -4.89
C SER A 121 -6.73 0.74 -6.31
N GLN A 122 -5.95 1.30 -7.23
CA GLN A 122 -6.24 1.34 -8.66
C GLN A 122 -5.16 0.55 -9.41
N LEU A 123 -5.56 -0.20 -10.43
CA LEU A 123 -4.63 -0.90 -11.32
C LEU A 123 -3.80 0.13 -12.10
N VAL A 124 -2.48 0.02 -11.99
CA VAL A 124 -1.51 0.75 -12.81
C VAL A 124 -1.31 0.02 -14.13
N GLY A 125 -1.09 -1.29 -14.07
CA GLY A 125 -0.83 -2.14 -15.23
C GLY A 125 -0.17 -3.45 -14.80
N ARG A 126 0.37 -4.19 -15.78
CA ARG A 126 1.14 -5.43 -15.55
C ARG A 126 2.60 -5.31 -16.01
N ASP A 127 2.97 -4.18 -16.58
CA ASP A 127 4.35 -3.86 -16.95
C ASP A 127 5.06 -3.19 -15.78
N LEU A 128 6.11 -3.84 -15.26
CA LEU A 128 6.91 -3.34 -14.14
C LEU A 128 7.60 -2.00 -14.41
N ASN A 129 7.82 -1.63 -15.67
CA ASN A 129 8.37 -0.32 -16.01
C ASN A 129 7.44 0.84 -15.61
N GLN A 130 6.17 0.55 -15.34
CA GLN A 130 5.17 1.53 -14.88
C GLN A 130 5.11 1.64 -13.34
N ALA A 131 5.76 0.72 -12.62
CA ALA A 131 5.75 0.69 -11.17
C ALA A 131 6.59 1.83 -10.58
N ARG A 132 6.02 2.51 -9.59
CA ARG A 132 6.75 3.51 -8.78
C ARG A 132 6.96 2.98 -7.36
N PRO A 133 8.06 3.33 -6.67
CA PRO A 133 8.26 2.93 -5.28
C PRO A 133 7.03 3.20 -4.41
N GLY A 134 6.60 2.20 -3.65
CA GLY A 134 5.38 2.21 -2.86
C GLY A 134 4.11 1.72 -3.59
N ASP A 135 4.17 1.42 -4.89
CA ASP A 135 3.12 0.64 -5.55
C ASP A 135 3.15 -0.81 -5.03
N LEU A 136 2.03 -1.51 -5.17
CA LEU A 136 1.80 -2.86 -4.66
C LEU A 136 1.80 -3.85 -5.81
N MET A 137 2.51 -4.96 -5.65
CA MET A 137 2.47 -6.09 -6.58
C MET A 137 1.54 -7.15 -6.00
N PHE A 138 0.50 -7.49 -6.75
CA PHE A 138 -0.53 -8.43 -6.31
C PHE A 138 -0.42 -9.75 -7.06
N PHE A 139 -0.35 -10.83 -6.28
CA PHE A 139 -0.38 -12.20 -6.77
C PHE A 139 -1.60 -12.94 -6.23
N ASP A 140 -2.28 -13.63 -7.14
CA ASP A 140 -3.37 -14.55 -6.83
C ASP A 140 -2.83 -15.98 -6.83
N GLN A 141 -2.87 -16.64 -5.67
CA GLN A 141 -2.53 -18.06 -5.50
C GLN A 141 -3.75 -18.89 -5.07
N GLY A 142 -4.96 -18.44 -5.42
CA GLY A 142 -6.21 -19.03 -4.96
C GLY A 142 -6.52 -18.57 -3.52
N ASP A 143 -6.39 -19.48 -2.56
CA ASP A 143 -6.72 -19.17 -1.16
C ASP A 143 -5.68 -18.25 -0.49
N ASP A 144 -4.45 -18.20 -1.03
CA ASP A 144 -3.32 -17.44 -0.48
C ASP A 144 -2.97 -16.20 -1.33
N GLN A 145 -3.85 -15.20 -1.30
CA GLN A 145 -3.63 -13.91 -1.95
C GLN A 145 -2.43 -13.18 -1.33
N HIS A 146 -1.49 -12.70 -2.15
CA HIS A 146 -0.25 -12.13 -1.65
C HIS A 146 0.05 -10.73 -2.20
N LEU A 147 0.42 -9.83 -1.28
CA LEU A 147 0.78 -8.45 -1.59
C LEU A 147 2.24 -8.18 -1.22
N MET A 148 2.94 -7.57 -2.16
CA MET A 148 4.34 -7.16 -1.99
C MET A 148 4.45 -5.67 -2.27
N ILE A 149 5.29 -4.96 -1.52
CA ILE A 149 5.57 -3.54 -1.76
C ILE A 149 6.74 -3.44 -2.73
N TRP A 150 6.56 -2.73 -3.83
CA TRP A 150 7.64 -2.40 -4.75
C TRP A 150 8.53 -1.29 -4.17
N MET A 151 9.81 -1.59 -3.96
CA MET A 151 10.78 -0.66 -3.39
C MET A 151 11.58 0.11 -4.45
N GLY A 152 11.33 -0.14 -5.73
CA GLY A 152 12.02 0.47 -6.87
C GLY A 152 13.09 -0.41 -7.53
N ARG A 153 13.59 -1.42 -6.82
CA ARG A 153 14.56 -2.41 -7.33
C ARG A 153 14.33 -3.82 -6.78
N ASP A 154 13.72 -3.88 -5.60
CA ASP A 154 13.39 -5.07 -4.86
C ASP A 154 11.93 -5.00 -4.40
N ILE A 155 11.38 -6.15 -4.04
CA ILE A 155 10.10 -6.25 -3.36
C ILE A 155 10.33 -6.53 -1.89
N VAL A 156 9.47 -5.97 -1.03
CA VAL A 156 9.44 -6.28 0.40
C VAL A 156 8.05 -6.75 0.77
N TYR A 157 7.98 -7.82 1.58
CA TYR A 157 6.72 -8.39 2.01
C TYR A 157 6.86 -9.12 3.35
N HIS A 158 5.73 -9.51 3.90
CA HIS A 158 5.63 -10.37 5.09
C HIS A 158 4.95 -11.68 4.70
N THR A 159 5.44 -12.81 5.20
CA THR A 159 4.94 -14.15 4.86
C THR A 159 3.56 -14.46 5.46
N GLY A 160 3.13 -13.71 6.48
CA GLY A 160 1.93 -14.02 7.27
C GLY A 160 2.18 -14.93 8.46
N THR A 161 3.42 -15.38 8.64
CA THR A 161 3.81 -16.32 9.70
C THR A 161 5.10 -15.87 10.38
N THR A 162 5.12 -16.02 11.70
CA THR A 162 6.27 -15.70 12.54
C THR A 162 6.59 -16.91 13.41
N THR A 163 7.87 -17.24 13.53
CA THR A 163 8.39 -18.30 14.40
C THR A 163 9.50 -17.72 15.29
N PRO A 164 9.98 -18.44 16.33
CA PRO A 164 11.05 -17.94 17.19
C PRO A 164 12.36 -17.59 16.46
N THR A 165 12.59 -18.18 15.28
CA THR A 165 13.81 -17.96 14.48
C THR A 165 13.55 -17.24 13.16
N ASP A 166 12.30 -16.86 12.88
CA ASP A 166 11.90 -16.26 11.61
C ASP A 166 10.82 -15.20 11.85
N ASN A 167 11.16 -13.95 11.56
CA ASN A 167 10.26 -12.82 11.78
C ASN A 167 9.30 -12.55 10.61
N GLY A 168 9.26 -13.43 9.61
CA GLY A 168 8.33 -13.38 8.48
C GLY A 168 8.62 -12.29 7.43
N MET A 169 9.51 -11.33 7.71
CA MET A 169 9.91 -10.30 6.74
C MET A 169 10.82 -10.88 5.66
N ARG A 170 10.59 -10.45 4.41
CA ARG A 170 11.38 -10.86 3.25
C ARG A 170 11.66 -9.68 2.35
N ALA A 171 12.81 -9.73 1.68
CA ALA A 171 13.15 -8.86 0.57
C ALA A 171 13.77 -9.69 -0.55
N VAL A 172 13.32 -9.44 -1.78
CA VAL A 172 13.81 -10.16 -2.97
C VAL A 172 14.06 -9.13 -4.06
N SER A 173 15.27 -9.13 -4.62
CA SER A 173 15.57 -8.26 -5.77
C SER A 173 14.74 -8.66 -6.99
N LEU A 174 14.42 -7.70 -7.86
CA LEU A 174 13.70 -8.02 -9.10
C LEU A 174 14.44 -9.09 -9.91
N GLN A 175 15.76 -9.01 -10.00
CA GLN A 175 16.56 -10.01 -10.70
C GLN A 175 16.36 -11.43 -10.14
N GLN A 176 16.42 -11.59 -8.82
CA GLN A 176 16.17 -12.89 -8.18
C GLN A 176 14.74 -13.38 -8.44
N LEU A 177 13.77 -12.47 -8.34
CA LEU A 177 12.35 -12.78 -8.55
C LEU A 177 12.07 -13.24 -9.98
N MET A 178 12.71 -12.63 -10.97
CA MET A 178 12.58 -13.02 -12.39
C MET A 178 13.22 -14.38 -12.69
N THR A 179 14.17 -14.83 -11.87
CA THR A 179 14.82 -16.15 -11.99
C THR A 179 14.33 -17.16 -10.96
N TRP A 180 13.19 -16.89 -10.31
CA TRP A 180 12.68 -17.73 -9.25
C TRP A 180 12.26 -19.10 -9.77
N LYS A 181 12.53 -20.16 -8.99
CA LYS A 181 12.20 -21.54 -9.41
C LYS A 181 10.70 -21.76 -9.55
N ASP A 182 9.92 -21.21 -8.63
CA ASP A 182 8.46 -21.24 -8.70
C ASP A 182 7.98 -20.07 -9.56
N THR A 183 7.66 -20.37 -10.82
CA THR A 183 7.33 -19.36 -11.83
C THR A 183 6.05 -18.60 -11.53
N ARG A 184 5.22 -19.09 -10.61
CA ARG A 184 3.98 -18.40 -10.18
C ARG A 184 4.27 -17.05 -9.52
N TRP A 185 5.49 -16.83 -9.05
CA TRP A 185 5.93 -15.58 -8.42
C TRP A 185 6.64 -14.62 -9.36
N ILE A 186 6.79 -14.98 -10.64
CA ILE A 186 7.44 -14.09 -11.61
C ILE A 186 6.45 -12.97 -12.01
N PRO A 187 6.76 -11.69 -11.77
CA PRO A 187 5.87 -10.57 -12.08
C PRO A 187 5.91 -10.20 -13.57
N ASP A 188 5.45 -11.12 -14.38
CA ASP A 188 5.43 -11.04 -15.84
C ASP A 188 3.98 -10.94 -16.34
N ASP A 189 3.76 -10.19 -17.42
CA ASP A 189 2.42 -9.98 -17.97
C ASP A 189 1.81 -11.25 -18.59
N ALA A 190 2.59 -12.28 -18.90
CA ALA A 190 2.07 -13.58 -19.28
C ALA A 190 1.73 -14.47 -18.07
N ASN A 191 2.21 -14.15 -16.85
CA ASN A 191 1.93 -14.97 -15.66
C ASN A 191 0.51 -14.71 -15.13
N PRO A 192 -0.42 -15.67 -15.19
CA PRO A 192 -1.80 -15.47 -14.73
C PRO A 192 -1.93 -15.25 -13.22
N ASN A 193 -0.95 -15.70 -12.43
CA ASN A 193 -0.93 -15.45 -10.99
C ASN A 193 -0.54 -14.00 -10.68
N PHE A 194 0.16 -13.32 -11.59
CA PHE A 194 0.49 -11.91 -11.43
C PHE A 194 -0.64 -11.04 -11.96
N ILE A 195 -1.52 -10.62 -11.05
CA ILE A 195 -2.70 -9.84 -11.39
C ILE A 195 -2.31 -8.42 -11.80
N GLY A 196 -1.29 -7.86 -11.15
CA GLY A 196 -0.64 -6.63 -11.61
C GLY A 196 -0.13 -5.73 -10.50
N ILE A 197 0.13 -4.50 -10.92
CA ILE A 197 0.69 -3.42 -10.11
C ILE A 197 -0.45 -2.48 -9.73
N TYR A 198 -0.57 -2.19 -8.45
CA TYR A 198 -1.65 -1.41 -7.88
C TYR A 198 -1.12 -0.21 -7.12
N ARG A 199 -1.85 0.89 -7.18
CA ARG A 199 -1.52 2.14 -6.52
C ARG A 199 -2.61 2.49 -5.53
N LEU A 200 -2.25 2.85 -4.30
CA LEU A 200 -3.24 3.26 -3.29
C LEU A 200 -4.09 4.44 -3.80
N ASN A 201 -5.40 4.37 -3.58
CA ASN A 201 -6.39 5.28 -4.18
C ASN A 201 -6.23 6.73 -3.77
N PHE A 202 -5.69 6.99 -2.58
CA PHE A 202 -5.46 8.34 -2.10
C PHE A 202 -4.20 8.99 -2.69
N LEU A 203 -3.42 8.30 -3.52
CA LEU A 203 -2.27 8.90 -4.19
C LEU A 203 -2.69 9.58 -5.50
N ALA A 204 -2.14 10.76 -5.75
CA ALA A 204 -2.21 11.42 -7.04
C ALA A 204 -1.58 10.56 -8.15
N ARG A 205 -2.07 10.75 -9.38
CA ARG A 205 -1.61 10.04 -10.58
C ARG A 205 -0.23 10.53 -11.02
#